data_AF-A0A7K2YKA4-F1
#
_entry.id   AF-A0A7K2YKA4-F1
#
_cell.length_a   1.000
_cell.length_b   1.000
_cell.length_c   1.000
_cell.angle_alpha   90.00
_cell.angle_beta   90.00
_cell.angle_gamma   90.00
#
_symmetry.space_group_name_H-M   'P 1'
#
loop_
_entity.id
_entity.type
_entity.pdbx_description
1 polymer ?
#
loop_
_entity_poly.entity_id
_entity_poly.type
_entity_poly.pdbx_seq_one_letter_code
_entity_poly.pdbx_strand_id
1 'polypeptide(L)'
;SVVPDAPLPTDPRVLAGFAATNAADAPGLRHPQWLLDACAASPAQGPRTALRRNGGTDVRARATNAMRYRAGLLGPAELVATLPARELAEPSPGSLPSTAGRPVARAVKALLTLRLGADPKRWLTAMAAMDTADSALPLAEFLDRAGAQVPPVGDHLPLSKAGASLLAHADVDVLRTVLPLLEANAPLTLVRHAVDSRHATDALIEYVLGCADPTAAIDLAHRSIGPARRAYLRTRLLALRDPDVDDRLYGDVTRVGDVAERRRILSGAEDLPIGAGPGAPTPLSPALRARLLAPGVFSKYRAGALLVTVEAADADVVETALRTLRGKLTLLDHLTAARNALRYGGVDRLRALIDDGLLGRGAAKVAVKALEAGGVEAGARLLTDRLDRERTTARLVAKLRGCDGSFAAERVLVLPYPRDWPTLIEEHAREPFRPDVWQAVAFQPDAPDAATLAVPPSPHSTKAAEAALRSPALARSILAWATPVGGSGGWTALMDRAIEDGLITGHDLVHEIGTPDRALRYVAEGLVRVDLPVPVRTAVRDAFAEITRLTVDALGTGDRAWQRLFGALTGHDDQWAPDNGPDASVAVLIGYAGRELRVEEG
;
A
#
# COMPACT_ATOMS: atom_id res chain seq x y z
N SER A 1 30.59 14.82 17.34
CA SER A 1 29.66 15.94 17.55
C SER A 1 29.62 16.75 16.26
N VAL A 2 28.44 17.26 15.87
CA VAL A 2 28.30 18.17 14.71
C VAL A 2 28.79 19.59 15.04
N VAL A 3 28.84 19.94 16.33
CA VAL A 3 29.47 21.16 16.84
C VAL A 3 30.60 20.76 17.79
N PRO A 4 31.88 21.07 17.46
CA PRO A 4 32.99 20.88 18.40
C PRO A 4 32.71 21.62 19.71
N ASP A 5 33.07 20.99 20.84
CA ASP A 5 32.92 21.56 22.18
C ASP A 5 31.46 21.90 22.59
N ALA A 6 30.48 21.28 21.94
CA ALA A 6 29.09 21.33 22.37
C ALA A 6 28.93 20.86 23.83
N PRO A 7 28.22 21.63 24.68
CA PRO A 7 27.89 21.24 26.05
C PRO A 7 27.16 19.90 26.13
N LEU A 8 27.44 19.13 27.18
CA LEU A 8 26.79 17.86 27.48
C LEU A 8 25.55 18.09 28.36
N PRO A 9 24.53 17.21 28.30
CA PRO A 9 23.37 17.31 29.18
C PRO A 9 23.77 17.16 30.65
N THR A 10 23.32 18.09 31.49
CA THR A 10 23.64 18.12 32.93
C THR A 10 22.47 17.65 33.81
N ASP A 11 21.23 17.77 33.34
CA ASP A 11 20.05 17.30 34.06
C ASP A 11 20.01 15.75 34.14
N PRO A 12 20.00 15.15 35.35
CA PRO A 12 19.86 13.72 35.51
C PRO A 12 18.59 13.10 34.90
N ARG A 13 17.49 13.85 34.77
CA ARG A 13 16.26 13.35 34.12
C ARG A 13 16.47 13.18 32.62
N VAL A 14 17.05 14.18 31.97
CA VAL A 14 17.46 14.15 30.56
C VAL A 14 18.46 13.03 30.30
N LEU A 15 19.49 12.88 31.14
CA LEU A 15 20.44 11.77 31.05
C LEU A 15 19.75 10.40 31.19
N ALA A 16 18.79 10.28 32.11
CA ALA A 16 18.00 9.06 32.25
C ALA A 16 17.11 8.80 31.03
N GLY A 17 16.56 9.84 30.40
CA GLY A 17 15.81 9.75 29.14
C GLY A 17 16.65 9.20 28.00
N PHE A 18 17.84 9.76 27.75
CA PHE A 18 18.75 9.22 26.73
C PHE A 18 19.25 7.80 27.07
N ALA A 19 19.52 7.52 28.35
CA ALA A 19 19.88 6.17 28.80
C ALA A 19 18.69 5.19 28.77
N ALA A 20 17.46 5.69 28.67
CA ALA A 20 16.27 4.87 28.51
C ALA A 20 16.04 4.41 27.06
N THR A 21 16.68 5.06 26.08
CA THR A 21 16.68 4.60 24.69
C THR A 21 17.30 3.21 24.62
N ASN A 22 16.66 2.29 23.88
CA ASN A 22 17.20 0.95 23.72
C ASN A 22 18.51 1.02 22.91
N ALA A 23 19.59 0.40 23.40
CA ALA A 23 20.85 0.33 22.65
C ALA A 23 20.69 -0.33 21.27
N ALA A 24 19.64 -1.15 21.09
CA ALA A 24 19.22 -1.70 19.80
C ALA A 24 18.83 -0.65 18.75
N ASP A 25 18.42 0.54 19.19
CA ASP A 25 18.00 1.64 18.35
C ASP A 25 19.16 2.63 18.08
N ALA A 26 20.31 2.45 18.72
CA ALA A 26 21.48 3.29 18.52
C ALA A 26 22.37 2.77 17.37
N PRO A 27 22.93 3.67 16.53
CA PRO A 27 23.95 3.30 15.56
C PRO A 27 25.12 2.53 16.22
N GLY A 28 25.57 1.45 15.58
CA GLY A 28 26.59 0.56 16.13
C GLY A 28 26.18 -0.26 17.36
N LEU A 29 24.90 -0.28 17.73
CA LEU A 29 24.34 -1.04 18.87
C LEU A 29 24.98 -0.70 20.22
N ARG A 30 25.37 0.56 20.39
CA ARG A 30 25.99 1.05 21.62
C ARG A 30 25.56 2.48 21.89
N HIS A 31 25.40 2.80 23.17
CA HIS A 31 25.32 4.19 23.58
C HIS A 31 26.65 4.90 23.26
N PRO A 32 26.61 6.19 22.89
CA PRO A 32 27.82 6.95 22.66
C PRO A 32 28.61 7.14 23.96
N GLN A 33 29.94 7.20 23.87
CA GLN A 33 30.83 7.23 25.04
C GLN A 33 30.52 8.39 26.00
N TRP A 34 30.22 9.57 25.46
CA TRP A 34 29.86 10.73 26.28
C TRP A 34 28.66 10.47 27.19
N LEU A 35 27.67 9.67 26.74
CA LEU A 35 26.49 9.35 27.53
C LEU A 35 26.84 8.38 28.66
N LEU A 36 27.72 7.41 28.37
CA LEU A 36 28.23 6.48 29.39
C LEU A 36 28.97 7.25 30.49
N ASP A 37 29.87 8.15 30.09
CA ASP A 37 30.68 8.95 31.01
C ASP A 37 29.81 9.91 31.83
N ALA A 38 28.87 10.62 31.20
CA ALA A 38 27.94 11.51 31.89
C ALA A 38 27.01 10.76 32.86
N CYS A 39 26.50 9.58 32.47
CA CYS A 39 25.69 8.75 33.38
C CYS A 39 26.52 8.25 34.57
N ALA A 40 27.78 7.88 34.35
CA ALA A 40 28.67 7.41 35.40
C ALA A 40 29.04 8.54 36.38
N ALA A 41 29.28 9.74 35.87
CA ALA A 41 29.58 10.94 36.66
C ALA A 41 28.35 11.52 37.38
N SER A 42 27.13 11.18 36.96
CA SER A 42 25.90 11.72 37.55
C SER A 42 25.74 11.33 39.02
N PRO A 43 25.48 12.29 39.93
CA PRO A 43 25.25 12.00 41.34
C PRO A 43 23.93 11.22 41.55
N ALA A 44 22.97 11.37 40.64
CA ALA A 44 21.70 10.66 40.70
C ALA A 44 21.85 9.18 40.31
N GLN A 45 20.98 8.33 40.87
CA GLN A 45 20.95 6.90 40.51
C GLN A 45 20.15 6.64 39.22
N GLY A 46 19.21 7.51 38.87
CA GLY A 46 18.31 7.36 37.71
C GLY A 46 19.02 7.02 36.39
N PRO A 47 19.98 7.84 35.92
CA PRO A 47 20.73 7.57 34.69
C PRO A 47 21.43 6.22 34.69
N ARG A 48 22.13 5.88 35.78
CA ARG A 48 22.84 4.60 35.94
C ARG A 48 21.91 3.40 35.96
N THR A 49 20.70 3.57 36.49
CA THR A 49 19.68 2.50 36.48
C THR A 49 19.06 2.32 35.09
N ALA A 50 18.74 3.42 34.39
CA ALA A 50 18.24 3.38 33.03
C ALA A 50 19.26 2.72 32.08
N LEU A 51 20.53 3.14 32.18
CA LEU A 51 21.61 2.57 31.39
C LEU A 51 21.83 1.08 31.67
N ARG A 52 21.77 0.64 32.94
CA ARG A 52 21.86 -0.79 33.28
C ARG A 52 20.70 -1.61 32.73
N ARG A 53 19.50 -1.02 32.67
CA ARG A 53 18.30 -1.67 32.14
C ARG A 53 18.37 -1.86 30.61
N ASN A 54 18.92 -0.88 29.88
CA ASN A 54 18.83 -0.83 28.42
C ASN A 54 20.16 -0.97 27.67
N GLY A 55 21.29 -0.81 28.36
CA GLY A 55 22.65 -0.79 27.81
C GLY A 55 23.49 -2.01 28.15
N GLY A 56 22.87 -3.17 28.39
CA GLY A 56 23.58 -4.40 28.75
C GLY A 56 24.80 -4.65 27.84
N THR A 57 25.95 -5.00 28.43
CA THR A 57 27.23 -5.22 27.73
C THR A 57 27.20 -6.30 26.64
N ASP A 58 26.08 -7.03 26.54
CA ASP A 58 25.83 -8.13 25.63
C ASP A 58 24.86 -7.79 24.49
N VAL A 59 24.40 -6.53 24.34
CA VAL A 59 23.42 -6.17 23.30
C VAL A 59 23.98 -6.50 21.90
N ARG A 60 25.26 -6.23 21.63
CA ARG A 60 25.88 -6.55 20.33
C ARG A 60 25.99 -8.05 20.08
N ALA A 61 26.30 -8.84 21.11
CA ALA A 61 26.43 -10.29 20.97
C ALA A 61 25.07 -10.99 20.87
N ARG A 62 24.04 -10.45 21.53
CA ARG A 62 22.63 -10.90 21.42
C ARG A 62 21.85 -10.25 20.27
N ALA A 63 22.44 -9.29 19.57
CA ALA A 63 21.74 -8.57 18.51
C ALA A 63 21.39 -9.49 17.35
N THR A 64 20.11 -9.43 16.97
CA THR A 64 19.62 -10.08 15.76
C THR A 64 20.29 -9.46 14.53
N ASN A 65 20.29 -10.19 13.41
CA ASN A 65 20.74 -9.67 12.13
C ASN A 65 19.99 -8.38 11.74
N ALA A 66 18.73 -8.26 12.14
CA ALA A 66 17.94 -7.05 11.97
C ALA A 66 18.52 -5.82 12.67
N MET A 67 18.89 -5.98 13.95
CA MET A 67 19.50 -4.91 14.74
C MET A 67 20.86 -4.54 14.15
N ARG A 68 21.68 -5.54 13.82
CA ARG A 68 23.02 -5.32 13.23
C ARG A 68 22.96 -4.59 11.90
N TYR A 69 21.98 -4.92 11.05
CA TYR A 69 21.73 -4.23 9.79
C TYR A 69 21.35 -2.77 9.98
N ARG A 70 20.38 -2.46 10.85
CA ARG A 70 19.97 -1.07 11.14
C ARG A 70 21.12 -0.24 11.73
N ALA A 71 21.96 -0.89 12.52
CA ALA A 71 23.15 -0.28 13.10
C ALA A 71 24.33 -0.11 12.13
N GLY A 72 24.20 -0.52 10.87
CA GLY A 72 25.26 -0.45 9.85
C GLY A 72 26.41 -1.42 10.09
N LEU A 73 26.21 -2.46 10.91
CA LEU A 73 27.21 -3.49 11.20
C LEU A 73 27.16 -4.66 10.22
N LEU A 74 26.07 -4.81 9.47
CA LEU A 74 25.91 -5.79 8.42
C LEU A 74 25.29 -5.14 7.18
N GLY A 75 25.93 -5.31 6.03
CA GLY A 75 25.36 -4.99 4.73
C GLY A 75 24.48 -6.11 4.18
N PRO A 76 23.65 -5.86 3.15
CA PRO A 76 22.83 -6.90 2.52
C PRO A 76 23.63 -8.07 1.97
N ALA A 77 24.81 -7.83 1.40
CA ALA A 77 25.67 -8.90 0.89
C ALA A 77 26.18 -9.81 2.01
N GLU A 78 26.51 -9.25 3.19
CA GLU A 78 26.96 -10.01 4.36
C GLU A 78 25.81 -10.80 5.00
N LEU A 79 24.61 -10.20 5.03
CA LEU A 79 23.38 -10.91 5.41
C LEU A 79 23.15 -12.12 4.49
N VAL A 80 23.26 -11.93 3.17
CA VAL A 80 23.11 -13.02 2.19
C VAL A 80 24.24 -14.05 2.30
N ALA A 81 25.47 -13.61 2.56
CA ALA A 81 26.63 -14.50 2.68
C ALA A 81 26.56 -15.43 3.90
N THR A 82 25.73 -15.11 4.90
CA THR A 82 25.49 -15.95 6.09
C THR A 82 24.12 -16.63 6.07
N LEU A 83 23.26 -16.27 5.13
CA LEU A 83 21.91 -16.81 5.00
C LEU A 83 21.98 -18.23 4.41
N PRO A 84 21.54 -19.26 5.14
CA PRO A 84 21.37 -20.59 4.58
C PRO A 84 20.41 -20.55 3.39
N ALA A 85 20.72 -21.26 2.31
CA ALA A 85 19.89 -21.23 1.10
C ALA A 85 18.42 -21.62 1.39
N ARG A 86 18.20 -22.58 2.29
CA ARG A 86 16.87 -23.00 2.75
C ARG A 86 16.05 -21.89 3.42
N GLU A 87 16.70 -20.89 4.03
CA GLU A 87 15.98 -19.79 4.67
C GLU A 87 15.33 -18.86 3.65
N LEU A 88 15.77 -18.85 2.39
CA LEU A 88 15.03 -18.17 1.31
C LEU A 88 13.59 -18.72 1.17
N ALA A 89 13.37 -19.99 1.55
CA ALA A 89 12.07 -20.64 1.49
C ALA A 89 11.17 -20.38 2.69
N GLU A 90 11.67 -19.68 3.69
CA GLU A 90 10.88 -19.26 4.83
C GLU A 90 10.15 -17.94 4.50
N PRO A 91 8.85 -17.83 4.83
CA PRO A 91 8.07 -16.61 4.60
C PRO A 91 8.65 -15.35 5.25
N SER A 92 9.48 -15.56 6.27
CA SER A 92 10.25 -14.55 6.98
C SER A 92 11.65 -15.12 7.21
N PRO A 93 12.55 -15.09 6.21
CA PRO A 93 13.90 -15.62 6.36
C PRO A 93 14.52 -15.00 7.61
N GLY A 94 14.83 -15.83 8.60
CA GLY A 94 15.50 -15.47 9.86
C GLY A 94 15.30 -14.03 10.33
N SER A 95 14.13 -13.66 10.88
CA SER A 95 13.93 -12.38 11.60
C SER A 95 14.35 -11.10 10.84
N LEU A 96 14.49 -11.14 9.51
CA LEU A 96 14.97 -9.98 8.76
C LEU A 96 14.02 -8.80 8.98
N PRO A 97 14.54 -7.60 9.29
CA PRO A 97 13.69 -6.45 9.53
C PRO A 97 12.99 -6.09 8.22
N SER A 98 11.76 -5.58 8.31
CA SER A 98 11.03 -5.07 7.15
C SER A 98 11.83 -4.01 6.36
N THR A 99 12.77 -3.32 7.02
CA THR A 99 13.70 -2.35 6.41
C THR A 99 14.84 -2.97 5.59
N ALA A 100 15.18 -4.25 5.79
CA ALA A 100 16.19 -4.96 5.01
C ALA A 100 15.61 -5.77 3.86
N GLY A 101 14.29 -6.00 3.81
CA GLY A 101 13.67 -6.91 2.85
C GLY A 101 14.02 -6.60 1.39
N ARG A 102 13.82 -5.35 0.93
CA ARG A 102 14.18 -4.95 -0.45
C ARG A 102 15.69 -4.99 -0.70
N PRO A 103 16.55 -4.43 0.18
CA PRO A 103 18.01 -4.52 0.01
C PRO A 103 18.56 -5.95 -0.04
N VAL A 104 18.09 -6.84 0.85
CA VAL A 104 18.47 -8.26 0.84
C VAL A 104 18.00 -8.93 -0.44
N ALA A 105 16.76 -8.71 -0.86
CA ALA A 105 16.28 -9.26 -2.13
C ALA A 105 17.11 -8.79 -3.34
N ARG A 106 17.55 -7.52 -3.38
CA ARG A 106 18.48 -7.03 -4.40
C ARG A 106 19.83 -7.73 -4.35
N ALA A 107 20.38 -7.96 -3.16
CA ALA A 107 21.65 -8.66 -2.98
C ALA A 107 21.55 -10.15 -3.37
N VAL A 108 20.45 -10.83 -3.01
CA VAL A 108 20.15 -12.20 -3.45
C VAL A 108 20.09 -12.23 -4.97
N LYS A 109 19.29 -11.35 -5.58
CA LYS A 109 19.18 -11.24 -7.05
C LYS A 109 20.55 -11.03 -7.70
N ALA A 110 21.36 -10.08 -7.22
CA ALA A 110 22.68 -9.82 -7.77
C ALA A 110 23.60 -11.05 -7.70
N LEU A 111 23.56 -11.80 -6.59
CA LEU A 111 24.32 -13.03 -6.43
C LEU A 111 23.84 -14.12 -7.42
N LEU A 112 22.52 -14.27 -7.59
CA LEU A 112 21.94 -15.21 -8.55
C LEU A 112 22.32 -14.85 -10.00
N THR A 113 22.22 -13.57 -10.37
CA THR A 113 22.67 -13.08 -11.69
C THR A 113 24.16 -13.38 -11.90
N LEU A 114 25.01 -13.15 -10.90
CA LEU A 114 26.45 -13.38 -11.00
C LEU A 114 26.80 -14.88 -11.18
N ARG A 115 26.12 -15.78 -10.47
CA ARG A 115 26.46 -17.21 -10.44
C ARG A 115 25.72 -18.02 -11.50
N LEU A 116 24.43 -17.76 -11.69
CA LEU A 116 23.55 -18.54 -12.57
C LEU A 116 23.36 -17.85 -13.93
N GLY A 117 23.42 -16.53 -13.99
CA GLY A 117 23.12 -15.76 -15.20
C GLY A 117 21.70 -16.06 -15.71
N ALA A 118 21.54 -16.10 -17.03
CA ALA A 118 20.30 -16.49 -17.70
C ALA A 118 20.31 -17.95 -18.21
N ASP A 119 21.27 -18.79 -17.77
CA ASP A 119 21.40 -20.16 -18.24
C ASP A 119 20.36 -21.08 -17.56
N PRO A 120 19.34 -21.58 -18.29
CA PRO A 120 18.29 -22.37 -17.67
C PRO A 120 18.82 -23.67 -17.04
N LYS A 121 19.91 -24.26 -17.54
CA LYS A 121 20.47 -25.49 -16.97
C LYS A 121 21.04 -25.24 -15.58
N ARG A 122 21.71 -24.11 -15.36
CA ARG A 122 22.23 -23.73 -14.04
C ARG A 122 21.11 -23.49 -13.04
N TRP A 123 20.04 -22.83 -13.47
CA TRP A 123 18.84 -22.63 -12.65
C TRP A 123 18.17 -23.95 -12.27
N LEU A 124 17.96 -24.87 -13.21
CA LEU A 124 17.37 -26.18 -12.93
C LEU A 124 18.24 -27.01 -11.96
N THR A 125 19.57 -26.95 -12.12
CA THR A 125 20.52 -27.64 -11.23
C THR A 125 20.47 -27.05 -9.82
N ALA A 126 20.50 -25.72 -9.69
CA ALA A 126 20.39 -25.05 -8.40
C ALA A 126 19.05 -25.35 -7.71
N MET A 127 17.93 -25.36 -8.44
CA MET A 127 16.64 -25.73 -7.85
C MET A 127 16.60 -27.18 -7.37
N ALA A 128 17.14 -28.13 -8.13
CA ALA A 128 17.22 -29.52 -7.68
C ALA A 128 18.10 -29.69 -6.42
N ALA A 129 19.21 -28.94 -6.35
CA ALA A 129 20.08 -28.95 -5.18
C ALA A 129 19.43 -28.33 -3.93
N MET A 130 18.49 -27.38 -4.09
CA MET A 130 17.78 -26.73 -2.97
C MET A 130 16.98 -27.72 -2.10
N ASP A 131 16.57 -28.87 -2.64
CA ASP A 131 15.83 -29.90 -1.90
C ASP A 131 16.75 -30.90 -1.17
N THR A 132 18.06 -30.69 -1.22
CA THR A 132 19.06 -31.55 -0.57
C THR A 132 19.55 -30.96 0.76
N ALA A 133 20.35 -31.74 1.49
CA ALA A 133 21.02 -31.27 2.71
C ALA A 133 21.94 -30.06 2.47
N ASP A 134 22.40 -29.85 1.24
CA ASP A 134 23.26 -28.71 0.88
C ASP A 134 22.56 -27.36 1.01
N SER A 135 21.22 -27.33 1.09
CA SER A 135 20.46 -26.10 1.35
C SER A 135 20.70 -25.49 2.73
N ALA A 136 21.33 -26.23 3.66
CA ALA A 136 21.80 -25.70 4.94
C ALA A 136 23.07 -24.83 4.82
N LEU A 137 23.77 -24.88 3.67
CA LEU A 137 24.94 -24.05 3.41
C LEU A 137 24.54 -22.60 3.13
N PRO A 138 25.45 -21.65 3.39
CA PRO A 138 25.25 -20.28 2.95
C PRO A 138 25.01 -20.18 1.44
N LEU A 139 24.14 -19.28 1.01
CA LEU A 139 23.66 -19.22 -0.37
C LEU A 139 24.78 -19.18 -1.43
N ALA A 140 25.86 -18.44 -1.18
CA ALA A 140 26.99 -18.36 -2.12
C ALA A 140 27.70 -19.72 -2.29
N GLU A 141 28.00 -20.40 -1.19
CA GLU A 141 28.65 -21.71 -1.20
C GLU A 141 27.73 -22.78 -1.82
N PHE A 142 26.44 -22.71 -1.51
CA PHE A 142 25.41 -23.53 -2.12
C PHE A 142 25.41 -23.39 -3.66
N LEU A 143 25.39 -22.17 -4.18
CA LEU A 143 25.38 -21.91 -5.63
C LEU A 143 26.65 -22.39 -6.32
N ASP A 144 27.81 -22.23 -5.67
CA ASP A 144 29.09 -22.70 -6.20
C ASP A 144 29.14 -24.24 -6.28
N ARG A 145 28.59 -24.95 -5.28
CA ARG A 145 28.46 -26.41 -5.32
C ARG A 145 27.44 -26.88 -6.36
N ALA A 146 26.27 -26.24 -6.42
CA ALA A 146 25.24 -26.58 -7.39
C ALA A 146 25.72 -26.39 -8.83
N GLY A 147 26.52 -25.34 -9.09
CA GLY A 147 27.11 -25.10 -10.41
C GLY A 147 28.09 -26.18 -10.90
N ALA A 148 28.60 -27.03 -10.01
CA ALA A 148 29.47 -28.16 -10.33
C ALA A 148 28.71 -29.47 -10.57
N GLN A 149 27.41 -29.51 -10.29
CA GLN A 149 26.58 -30.70 -10.46
C GLN A 149 26.08 -30.84 -11.90
N VAL A 150 25.76 -32.08 -12.29
CA VAL A 150 25.16 -32.37 -13.59
C VAL A 150 23.69 -31.95 -13.55
N PRO A 151 23.17 -31.25 -14.57
CA PRO A 151 21.78 -30.83 -14.59
C PRO A 151 20.85 -32.05 -14.54
N PRO A 152 19.73 -31.95 -13.81
CA PRO A 152 18.72 -32.99 -13.78
C PRO A 152 18.24 -33.29 -15.21
N VAL A 153 18.16 -34.59 -15.54
CA VAL A 153 17.67 -35.08 -16.82
C VAL A 153 16.22 -35.51 -16.65
N GLY A 154 15.32 -34.85 -17.36
CA GLY A 154 13.90 -35.18 -17.38
C GLY A 154 13.09 -34.10 -18.09
N ASP A 155 12.01 -34.53 -18.75
CA ASP A 155 11.02 -33.61 -19.30
C ASP A 155 10.13 -33.13 -18.14
N HIS A 156 10.04 -31.80 -17.94
CA HIS A 156 9.17 -31.12 -16.97
C HIS A 156 9.39 -31.47 -15.49
N LEU A 157 10.38 -30.82 -14.86
CA LEU A 157 10.65 -30.98 -13.43
C LEU A 157 9.56 -30.33 -12.55
N PRO A 158 9.13 -30.96 -11.44
CA PRO A 158 8.21 -30.34 -10.50
C PRO A 158 8.86 -29.15 -9.79
N LEU A 159 8.11 -28.07 -9.56
CA LEU A 159 8.64 -26.91 -8.82
C LEU A 159 8.45 -27.12 -7.32
N SER A 160 9.51 -27.48 -6.61
CA SER A 160 9.50 -27.57 -5.15
C SER A 160 9.36 -26.19 -4.50
N LYS A 161 8.97 -26.17 -3.21
CA LYS A 161 8.90 -24.93 -2.44
C LYS A 161 10.27 -24.23 -2.39
N ALA A 162 11.35 -25.00 -2.21
CA ALA A 162 12.70 -24.46 -2.11
C ALA A 162 13.20 -23.91 -3.46
N GLY A 163 12.90 -24.60 -4.56
CA GLY A 163 13.15 -24.06 -5.91
C GLY A 163 12.34 -22.79 -6.23
N ALA A 164 11.08 -22.73 -5.81
CA ALA A 164 10.23 -21.54 -5.98
C ALA A 164 10.80 -20.30 -5.28
N SER A 165 11.48 -20.48 -4.14
CA SER A 165 12.14 -19.41 -3.40
C SER A 165 13.29 -18.80 -4.16
N LEU A 166 14.05 -19.63 -4.88
CA LEU A 166 15.12 -19.15 -5.75
C LEU A 166 14.54 -18.37 -6.93
N LEU A 167 13.53 -18.92 -7.59
CA LEU A 167 12.87 -18.28 -8.75
C LEU A 167 12.12 -17.01 -8.40
N ALA A 168 11.65 -16.83 -7.16
CA ALA A 168 10.99 -15.60 -6.74
C ALA A 168 11.90 -14.37 -6.87
N HIS A 169 13.22 -14.56 -6.85
CA HIS A 169 14.23 -13.51 -7.03
C HIS A 169 14.74 -13.38 -8.48
N ALA A 170 14.25 -14.21 -9.41
CA ALA A 170 14.70 -14.22 -10.79
C ALA A 170 14.20 -13.02 -11.60
N ASP A 171 14.94 -12.68 -12.65
CA ASP A 171 14.51 -11.72 -13.67
C ASP A 171 13.48 -12.31 -14.64
N VAL A 172 12.73 -11.44 -15.32
CA VAL A 172 11.66 -11.87 -16.23
C VAL A 172 12.18 -12.77 -17.35
N ASP A 173 13.38 -12.52 -17.87
CA ASP A 173 13.99 -13.34 -18.93
C ASP A 173 14.39 -14.74 -18.43
N VAL A 174 14.80 -14.85 -17.16
CA VAL A 174 15.02 -16.15 -16.51
C VAL A 174 13.69 -16.87 -16.34
N LEU A 175 12.65 -16.19 -15.88
CA LEU A 175 11.32 -16.80 -15.74
C LEU A 175 10.81 -17.32 -17.10
N ARG A 176 10.97 -16.54 -18.18
CA ARG A 176 10.61 -16.91 -19.55
C ARG A 176 11.37 -18.13 -20.09
N THR A 177 12.59 -18.37 -19.62
CA THR A 177 13.44 -19.48 -20.10
C THR A 177 13.36 -20.72 -19.22
N VAL A 178 13.18 -20.57 -17.91
CA VAL A 178 13.17 -21.67 -16.93
C VAL A 178 11.78 -22.26 -16.72
N LEU A 179 10.74 -21.43 -16.54
CA LEU A 179 9.40 -21.93 -16.20
C LEU A 179 8.79 -22.85 -17.27
N PRO A 180 9.00 -22.66 -18.59
CA PRO A 180 8.52 -23.61 -19.60
C PRO A 180 9.17 -25.00 -19.53
N LEU A 181 10.34 -25.14 -18.87
CA LEU A 181 11.04 -26.41 -18.68
C LEU A 181 10.58 -27.17 -17.43
N LEU A 182 9.69 -26.57 -16.64
CA LEU A 182 9.08 -27.17 -15.46
C LEU A 182 7.69 -27.73 -15.79
N GLU A 183 7.04 -28.31 -14.78
CA GLU A 183 5.63 -28.70 -14.86
C GLU A 183 4.70 -27.52 -15.20
N ALA A 184 3.57 -27.80 -15.87
CA ALA A 184 2.65 -26.78 -16.37
C ALA A 184 2.10 -25.83 -15.29
N ASN A 185 1.99 -26.31 -14.05
CA ASN A 185 1.52 -25.54 -12.89
C ASN A 185 2.63 -24.73 -12.18
N ALA A 186 3.88 -24.79 -12.64
CA ALA A 186 5.00 -24.09 -12.01
C ALA A 186 4.78 -22.57 -11.85
N PRO A 187 4.21 -21.82 -12.82
CA PRO A 187 3.88 -20.41 -12.63
C PRO A 187 2.93 -20.15 -11.45
N LEU A 188 1.92 -21.00 -11.27
CA LEU A 188 0.96 -20.89 -10.16
C LEU A 188 1.61 -21.23 -8.82
N THR A 189 2.47 -22.26 -8.77
CA THR A 189 3.25 -22.61 -7.58
C THR A 189 4.16 -21.46 -7.17
N LEU A 190 4.85 -20.83 -8.14
CA LEU A 190 5.71 -19.68 -7.89
C LEU A 190 4.92 -18.48 -7.36
N VAL A 191 3.76 -18.16 -7.94
CA VAL A 191 2.90 -17.08 -7.46
C VAL A 191 2.47 -17.30 -6.01
N ARG A 192 1.98 -18.50 -5.69
CA ARG A 192 1.55 -18.83 -4.32
C ARG A 192 2.69 -18.67 -3.33
N HIS A 193 3.86 -19.19 -3.69
CA HIS A 193 5.06 -19.03 -2.87
C HIS A 193 5.43 -17.55 -2.67
N ALA A 194 5.51 -16.78 -3.76
CA ALA A 194 5.86 -15.36 -3.72
C ALA A 194 4.87 -14.53 -2.90
N VAL A 195 3.58 -14.88 -2.88
CA VAL A 195 2.61 -14.19 -2.04
C VAL A 195 2.77 -14.58 -0.57
N ASP A 196 2.91 -15.88 -0.29
CA ASP A 196 3.07 -16.38 1.08
C ASP A 196 4.35 -15.82 1.73
N SER A 197 5.43 -15.66 0.94
CA SER A 197 6.69 -15.05 1.37
C SER A 197 6.72 -13.51 1.28
N ARG A 198 5.62 -12.89 0.86
CA ARG A 198 5.51 -11.43 0.64
C ARG A 198 6.58 -10.88 -0.33
N HIS A 199 7.01 -11.69 -1.29
CA HIS A 199 8.05 -11.40 -2.26
C HIS A 199 7.57 -11.49 -3.73
N ALA A 200 6.42 -10.92 -4.04
CA ALA A 200 5.98 -10.77 -5.44
C ALA A 200 6.75 -9.64 -6.12
N THR A 201 7.70 -9.98 -7.02
CA THR A 201 8.51 -9.01 -7.77
C THR A 201 7.79 -8.48 -9.01
N ASP A 202 8.27 -7.35 -9.54
CA ASP A 202 7.73 -6.78 -10.79
C ASP A 202 8.01 -7.70 -11.98
N ALA A 203 9.15 -8.42 -11.96
CA ALA A 203 9.49 -9.44 -12.95
C ALA A 203 8.47 -10.60 -12.96
N LEU A 204 8.02 -11.06 -11.78
CA LEU A 204 6.98 -12.08 -11.70
C LEU A 204 5.64 -11.56 -12.21
N ILE A 205 5.28 -10.31 -11.87
CA ILE A 205 4.06 -9.65 -12.36
C ILE A 205 4.08 -9.56 -13.89
N GLU A 206 5.18 -9.08 -14.47
CA GLU A 206 5.36 -8.98 -15.92
C GLU A 206 5.27 -10.36 -16.59
N TYR A 207 5.93 -11.37 -16.01
CA TYR A 207 5.89 -12.73 -16.52
C TYR A 207 4.46 -13.28 -16.56
N VAL A 208 3.72 -13.26 -15.44
CA VAL A 208 2.38 -13.87 -15.38
C VAL A 208 1.34 -13.12 -16.22
N LEU A 209 1.50 -11.80 -16.41
CA LEU A 209 0.66 -11.02 -17.31
C LEU A 209 0.97 -11.28 -18.79
N GLY A 210 2.17 -11.78 -19.10
CA GLY A 210 2.57 -12.19 -20.45
C GLY A 210 2.24 -13.65 -20.79
N CYS A 211 1.79 -14.45 -19.82
CA CYS A 211 1.40 -15.84 -20.05
C CYS A 211 0.07 -15.94 -20.80
N ALA A 212 -0.06 -16.96 -21.66
CA ALA A 212 -1.33 -17.27 -22.32
C ALA A 212 -2.39 -17.78 -21.33
N ASP A 213 -2.00 -18.51 -20.28
CA ASP A 213 -2.90 -18.91 -19.19
C ASP A 213 -2.92 -17.83 -18.08
N PRO A 214 -4.05 -17.15 -17.85
CA PRO A 214 -4.17 -16.10 -16.85
C PRO A 214 -4.26 -16.63 -15.41
N THR A 215 -4.28 -17.95 -15.19
CA THR A 215 -4.50 -18.58 -13.87
C THR A 215 -3.55 -18.08 -12.79
N ALA A 216 -2.26 -17.98 -13.09
CA ALA A 216 -1.26 -17.49 -12.15
C ALA A 216 -1.43 -16.00 -11.85
N ALA A 217 -1.72 -15.18 -12.87
CA ALA A 217 -1.99 -13.75 -12.70
C ALA A 217 -3.25 -13.49 -11.86
N ILE A 218 -4.31 -14.28 -12.04
CA ILE A 218 -5.54 -14.20 -11.24
C ILE A 218 -5.27 -14.57 -9.77
N ASP A 219 -4.54 -15.65 -9.51
CA ASP A 219 -4.20 -16.05 -8.13
C ASP A 219 -3.33 -14.97 -7.45
N LEU A 220 -2.39 -14.38 -8.19
CA LEU A 220 -1.59 -13.25 -7.71
C LEU A 220 -2.48 -12.05 -7.40
N ALA A 221 -3.43 -11.71 -8.27
CA ALA A 221 -4.35 -10.60 -8.06
C ALA A 221 -5.22 -10.79 -6.80
N HIS A 222 -5.68 -12.00 -6.51
CA HIS A 222 -6.47 -12.28 -5.31
C HIS A 222 -5.66 -12.23 -4.02
N ARG A 223 -4.42 -12.72 -4.05
CA ARG A 223 -3.62 -12.90 -2.84
C ARG A 223 -2.64 -11.75 -2.60
N SER A 224 -2.33 -10.93 -3.59
CA SER A 224 -1.31 -9.87 -3.51
C SER A 224 -1.51 -8.94 -2.31
N ILE A 225 -0.41 -8.68 -1.61
CA ILE A 225 -0.31 -7.83 -0.43
C ILE A 225 0.04 -6.43 -0.92
N GLY A 226 -0.97 -5.60 -1.14
CA GLY A 226 -0.79 -4.23 -1.60
C GLY A 226 -1.93 -3.79 -2.51
N PRO A 227 -2.73 -2.78 -2.12
CA PRO A 227 -3.89 -2.32 -2.88
C PRO A 227 -3.50 -1.79 -4.27
N ALA A 228 -2.39 -1.05 -4.41
CA ALA A 228 -1.92 -0.54 -5.70
C ALA A 228 -1.53 -1.66 -6.69
N ARG A 229 -0.73 -2.65 -6.24
CA ARG A 229 -0.34 -3.80 -7.08
C ARG A 229 -1.55 -4.66 -7.46
N ARG A 230 -2.45 -4.89 -6.50
CA ARG A 230 -3.71 -5.59 -6.72
C ARG A 230 -4.56 -4.88 -7.76
N ALA A 231 -4.75 -3.57 -7.61
CA ALA A 231 -5.50 -2.75 -8.56
C ALA A 231 -4.89 -2.83 -9.96
N TYR A 232 -3.57 -2.65 -10.08
CA TYR A 232 -2.85 -2.78 -11.36
C TYR A 232 -3.09 -4.13 -12.03
N LEU A 233 -2.88 -5.25 -11.32
CA LEU A 233 -3.10 -6.60 -11.85
C LEU A 233 -4.55 -6.80 -12.32
N ARG A 234 -5.53 -6.39 -11.49
CA ARG A 234 -6.94 -6.55 -11.80
C ARG A 234 -7.34 -5.69 -13.00
N THR A 235 -6.87 -4.45 -13.10
CA THR A 235 -7.08 -3.60 -14.28
C THR A 235 -6.53 -4.23 -15.55
N ARG A 236 -5.33 -4.83 -15.51
CA ARG A 236 -4.73 -5.51 -16.65
C ARG A 236 -5.48 -6.78 -17.04
N LEU A 237 -5.94 -7.57 -16.07
CA LEU A 237 -6.72 -8.78 -16.33
C LEU A 237 -8.12 -8.46 -16.90
N LEU A 238 -8.81 -7.44 -16.36
CA LEU A 238 -10.10 -6.97 -16.89
C LEU A 238 -9.98 -6.32 -18.27
N ALA A 239 -8.77 -6.00 -18.73
CA ALA A 239 -8.54 -5.52 -20.09
C ALA A 239 -8.46 -6.67 -21.12
N LEU A 240 -8.31 -7.92 -20.67
CA LEU A 240 -8.30 -9.10 -21.55
C LEU A 240 -9.67 -9.41 -22.16
N ARG A 241 -10.76 -8.92 -21.53
CA ARG A 241 -12.15 -9.14 -21.98
C ARG A 241 -12.53 -10.63 -22.10
N ASP A 242 -11.94 -11.46 -21.25
CA ASP A 242 -12.18 -12.90 -21.21
C ASP A 242 -13.24 -13.21 -20.13
N PRO A 243 -14.42 -13.76 -20.50
CA PRO A 243 -15.48 -14.09 -19.55
C PRO A 243 -15.02 -15.02 -18.42
N ASP A 244 -14.10 -15.95 -18.67
CA ASP A 244 -13.62 -16.90 -17.66
C ASP A 244 -12.65 -16.23 -16.67
N VAL A 245 -11.88 -15.24 -17.13
CA VAL A 245 -11.07 -14.37 -16.26
C VAL A 245 -12.00 -13.53 -15.39
N ASP A 246 -13.01 -12.89 -15.99
CA ASP A 246 -13.98 -12.06 -15.30
C ASP A 246 -14.75 -12.84 -14.22
N ASP A 247 -15.17 -14.08 -14.52
CA ASP A 247 -15.81 -15.00 -13.56
C ASP A 247 -14.95 -15.26 -12.32
N ARG A 248 -13.67 -15.55 -12.55
CA ARG A 248 -12.72 -15.81 -11.47
C ARG A 248 -12.45 -14.56 -10.65
N LEU A 249 -12.29 -13.39 -11.30
CA LEU A 249 -12.10 -12.11 -10.64
C LEU A 249 -13.33 -11.65 -9.85
N TYR A 250 -14.54 -11.98 -10.33
CA TYR A 250 -15.80 -11.71 -9.64
C TYR A 250 -15.86 -12.44 -8.28
N GLY A 251 -15.29 -13.64 -8.23
CA GLY A 251 -15.11 -14.42 -7.02
C GLY A 251 -16.44 -14.91 -6.43
N ASP A 252 -16.56 -14.88 -5.10
CA ASP A 252 -17.77 -15.30 -4.38
C ASP A 252 -18.91 -14.28 -4.57
N VAL A 253 -19.95 -14.70 -5.30
CA VAL A 253 -21.13 -13.87 -5.60
C VAL A 253 -21.85 -13.37 -4.35
N THR A 254 -21.68 -14.03 -3.20
CA THR A 254 -22.39 -13.71 -1.95
C THR A 254 -21.62 -12.76 -1.03
N ARG A 255 -20.32 -12.56 -1.25
CA ARG A 255 -19.49 -11.63 -0.48
C ARG A 255 -19.51 -10.23 -1.08
N VAL A 256 -19.24 -9.21 -0.27
CA VAL A 256 -18.99 -7.85 -0.77
C VAL A 256 -17.59 -7.86 -1.40
N GLY A 257 -17.52 -7.60 -2.71
CA GLY A 257 -16.26 -7.39 -3.44
C GLY A 257 -16.06 -5.92 -3.79
N ASP A 258 -15.01 -5.63 -4.57
CA ASP A 258 -14.84 -4.30 -5.17
C ASP A 258 -15.98 -4.03 -6.15
N VAL A 259 -16.78 -3.00 -5.88
CA VAL A 259 -17.99 -2.72 -6.65
C VAL A 259 -17.67 -2.12 -8.02
N ALA A 260 -16.60 -1.33 -8.15
CA ALA A 260 -16.22 -0.77 -9.44
C ALA A 260 -15.84 -1.89 -10.42
N GLU A 261 -15.10 -2.88 -9.92
CA GLU A 261 -14.77 -4.06 -10.68
C GLU A 261 -15.99 -4.93 -11.00
N ARG A 262 -16.84 -5.23 -10.01
CA ARG A 262 -18.06 -6.01 -10.26
C ARG A 262 -18.95 -5.34 -11.28
N ARG A 263 -19.07 -4.01 -11.23
CA ARG A 263 -19.78 -3.21 -12.23
C ARG A 263 -19.19 -3.40 -13.61
N ARG A 264 -17.87 -3.32 -13.75
CA ARG A 264 -17.17 -3.54 -15.03
C ARG A 264 -17.43 -4.94 -15.60
N ILE A 265 -17.29 -5.97 -14.78
CA ILE A 265 -17.57 -7.37 -15.16
C ILE A 265 -19.05 -7.54 -15.56
N LEU A 266 -19.97 -7.06 -14.73
CA LEU A 266 -21.40 -7.25 -14.93
C LEU A 266 -21.91 -6.50 -16.16
N SER A 267 -21.52 -5.23 -16.33
CA SER A 267 -22.03 -4.38 -17.40
C SER A 267 -21.44 -4.69 -18.78
N GLY A 268 -20.32 -5.43 -18.84
CA GLY A 268 -19.62 -5.76 -20.08
C GLY A 268 -19.03 -4.54 -20.82
N ALA A 269 -19.16 -3.34 -20.27
CA ALA A 269 -18.77 -2.08 -20.88
C ALA A 269 -17.48 -1.53 -20.26
N GLU A 270 -16.67 -0.87 -21.09
CA GLU A 270 -15.70 0.10 -20.56
C GLU A 270 -16.47 1.34 -20.07
N ASP A 271 -15.90 2.04 -19.08
CA ASP A 271 -16.07 3.50 -18.94
C ASP A 271 -15.39 4.19 -20.14
N LEU A 272 -15.86 3.93 -21.36
CA LEU A 272 -15.41 4.66 -22.53
C LEU A 272 -15.91 6.11 -22.37
N PRO A 273 -15.08 7.12 -22.72
CA PRO A 273 -15.55 8.49 -22.82
C PRO A 273 -16.80 8.55 -23.68
N ILE A 274 -17.76 9.39 -23.29
CA ILE A 274 -18.96 9.69 -24.08
C ILE A 274 -18.52 10.04 -25.51
N GLY A 275 -18.66 9.10 -26.46
CA GLY A 275 -18.27 9.29 -27.86
C GLY A 275 -17.51 8.15 -28.53
N ALA A 276 -16.93 7.20 -27.80
CA ALA A 276 -16.41 5.98 -28.44
C ALA A 276 -17.58 5.02 -28.74
N GLY A 277 -17.71 4.61 -30.00
CA GLY A 277 -18.82 3.77 -30.46
C GLY A 277 -18.96 2.47 -29.66
N PRO A 278 -20.16 1.90 -29.54
CA PRO A 278 -20.40 0.72 -28.72
C PRO A 278 -19.71 -0.50 -29.34
N GLY A 279 -18.60 -0.94 -28.73
CA GLY A 279 -18.21 -2.34 -28.83
C GLY A 279 -19.33 -3.22 -28.27
N ALA A 280 -19.56 -4.39 -28.87
CA ALA A 280 -20.49 -5.36 -28.31
C ALA A 280 -20.03 -5.73 -26.88
N PRO A 281 -20.95 -5.77 -25.89
CA PRO A 281 -20.59 -6.10 -24.51
C PRO A 281 -20.02 -7.53 -24.45
N THR A 282 -19.00 -7.73 -23.61
CA THR A 282 -18.52 -9.08 -23.30
C THR A 282 -19.62 -9.83 -22.53
N PRO A 283 -20.09 -11.01 -22.99
CA PRO A 283 -21.06 -11.79 -22.25
C PRO A 283 -20.46 -12.33 -20.94
N LEU A 284 -21.29 -12.52 -19.92
CA LEU A 284 -20.86 -13.21 -18.69
C LEU A 284 -20.47 -14.66 -19.01
N SER A 285 -19.51 -15.22 -18.28
CA SER A 285 -19.24 -16.65 -18.42
C SER A 285 -20.49 -17.47 -18.03
N PRO A 286 -20.72 -18.63 -18.67
CA PRO A 286 -21.83 -19.49 -18.31
C PRO A 286 -21.80 -19.90 -16.83
N ALA A 287 -20.60 -20.08 -16.26
CA ALA A 287 -20.42 -20.43 -14.85
C ALA A 287 -20.79 -19.26 -13.93
N LEU A 288 -20.34 -18.04 -14.21
CA LEU A 288 -20.71 -16.84 -13.44
C LEU A 288 -22.23 -16.63 -13.47
N ARG A 289 -22.81 -16.72 -14.67
CA ARG A 289 -24.26 -16.56 -14.89
C ARG A 289 -25.05 -17.60 -14.09
N ALA A 290 -24.67 -18.87 -14.16
CA ALA A 290 -25.33 -19.94 -13.39
C ALA A 290 -25.22 -19.71 -11.88
N ARG A 291 -24.05 -19.28 -11.39
CA ARG A 291 -23.85 -18.96 -9.97
C ARG A 291 -24.70 -17.77 -9.53
N LEU A 292 -24.83 -16.72 -10.35
CA LEU A 292 -25.68 -15.57 -10.02
C LEU A 292 -27.16 -15.95 -9.96
N LEU A 293 -27.63 -16.82 -10.87
CA LEU A 293 -29.03 -17.26 -10.94
C LEU A 293 -29.38 -18.40 -9.97
N ALA A 294 -28.40 -18.94 -9.23
CA ALA A 294 -28.62 -20.06 -8.32
C ALA A 294 -29.59 -19.69 -7.18
N PRO A 295 -30.51 -20.60 -6.79
CA PRO A 295 -31.43 -20.37 -5.68
C PRO A 295 -30.69 -20.00 -4.38
N GLY A 296 -31.18 -18.97 -3.68
CA GLY A 296 -30.62 -18.54 -2.39
C GLY A 296 -29.37 -17.65 -2.48
N VAL A 297 -28.86 -17.34 -3.68
CA VAL A 297 -27.79 -16.33 -3.84
C VAL A 297 -28.33 -14.95 -3.53
N PHE A 298 -29.40 -14.55 -4.22
CA PHE A 298 -30.13 -13.34 -3.91
C PHE A 298 -30.89 -13.51 -2.58
N SER A 299 -30.61 -12.64 -1.63
CA SER A 299 -31.37 -12.53 -0.38
C SER A 299 -31.35 -11.10 0.13
N LYS A 300 -32.40 -10.72 0.88
CA LYS A 300 -32.48 -9.38 1.50
C LYS A 300 -31.28 -9.08 2.44
N TYR A 301 -30.67 -10.11 3.02
CA TYR A 301 -29.52 -10.00 3.92
C TYR A 301 -28.22 -9.71 3.17
N ARG A 302 -28.18 -9.96 1.86
CA ARG A 302 -27.02 -9.73 0.99
C ARG A 302 -27.22 -8.59 0.00
N ALA A 303 -28.28 -7.79 0.18
CA ALA A 303 -28.62 -6.71 -0.74
C ALA A 303 -27.40 -5.82 -1.04
N GLY A 304 -26.65 -5.40 -0.03
CA GLY A 304 -25.46 -4.56 -0.22
C GLY A 304 -24.38 -5.13 -1.16
N ALA A 305 -24.21 -6.45 -1.22
CA ALA A 305 -23.25 -7.11 -2.10
C ALA A 305 -23.77 -7.31 -3.54
N LEU A 306 -25.10 -7.30 -3.71
CA LEU A 306 -25.79 -7.73 -4.92
C LEU A 306 -26.51 -6.59 -5.66
N LEU A 307 -26.60 -5.38 -5.09
CA LEU A 307 -27.25 -4.24 -5.77
C LEU A 307 -26.69 -4.00 -7.17
N VAL A 308 -25.36 -4.11 -7.34
CA VAL A 308 -24.67 -3.91 -8.63
C VAL A 308 -25.12 -4.88 -9.73
N THR A 309 -25.78 -5.99 -9.40
CA THR A 309 -26.27 -6.96 -10.41
C THR A 309 -27.38 -6.41 -11.30
N VAL A 310 -28.08 -5.34 -10.90
CA VAL A 310 -29.00 -4.63 -11.81
C VAL A 310 -28.29 -3.95 -12.98
N GLU A 311 -26.96 -3.77 -12.86
CA GLU A 311 -26.10 -3.22 -13.90
C GLU A 311 -25.64 -4.28 -14.91
N ALA A 312 -26.05 -5.54 -14.75
CA ALA A 312 -25.62 -6.64 -15.60
C ALA A 312 -26.07 -6.51 -17.06
N ALA A 313 -25.21 -6.95 -17.98
CA ALA A 313 -25.50 -7.17 -19.39
C ALA A 313 -26.19 -8.51 -19.64
N ASP A 314 -27.06 -8.93 -18.71
CA ASP A 314 -27.84 -10.17 -18.76
C ASP A 314 -29.22 -9.91 -18.17
N ALA A 315 -30.27 -10.05 -18.98
CA ALA A 315 -31.63 -9.70 -18.58
C ALA A 315 -32.20 -10.64 -17.49
N ASP A 316 -31.75 -11.89 -17.43
CA ASP A 316 -32.23 -12.86 -16.45
C ASP A 316 -31.63 -12.57 -15.07
N VAL A 317 -30.36 -12.18 -15.03
CA VAL A 317 -29.70 -11.70 -13.80
C VAL A 317 -30.38 -10.44 -13.29
N VAL A 318 -30.66 -9.48 -14.18
CA VAL A 318 -31.37 -8.24 -13.82
C VAL A 318 -32.77 -8.52 -13.28
N GLU A 319 -33.55 -9.38 -13.94
CA GLU A 319 -34.90 -9.73 -13.48
C GLU A 319 -34.87 -10.45 -12.12
N THR A 320 -33.94 -11.38 -11.93
CA THR A 320 -33.79 -12.11 -10.66
C THR A 320 -33.43 -11.13 -9.54
N ALA A 321 -32.53 -10.19 -9.79
CA ALA A 321 -32.18 -9.13 -8.84
C ALA A 321 -33.40 -8.27 -8.47
N LEU A 322 -34.18 -7.81 -9.46
CA LEU A 322 -35.40 -7.04 -9.25
C LEU A 322 -36.42 -7.78 -8.37
N ARG A 323 -36.66 -9.06 -8.66
CA ARG A 323 -37.64 -9.89 -7.95
C ARG A 323 -37.24 -10.10 -6.49
N THR A 324 -35.97 -10.39 -6.22
CA THR A 324 -35.52 -10.77 -4.88
C THR A 324 -35.13 -9.58 -4.00
N LEU A 325 -34.63 -8.48 -4.57
CA LEU A 325 -34.22 -7.28 -3.82
C LEU A 325 -35.35 -6.25 -3.68
N ARG A 326 -36.61 -6.66 -3.90
CA ARG A 326 -37.79 -5.80 -3.82
C ARG A 326 -37.83 -5.02 -2.50
N GLY A 327 -38.01 -3.69 -2.60
CA GLY A 327 -38.03 -2.78 -1.44
C GLY A 327 -36.66 -2.36 -0.91
N LYS A 328 -35.56 -2.86 -1.48
CA LYS A 328 -34.18 -2.37 -1.20
C LYS A 328 -33.60 -1.55 -2.35
N LEU A 329 -34.18 -1.66 -3.53
CA LEU A 329 -33.77 -0.95 -4.73
C LEU A 329 -34.24 0.50 -4.71
N THR A 330 -33.35 1.40 -5.09
CA THR A 330 -33.63 2.81 -5.32
C THR A 330 -34.23 3.04 -6.70
N LEU A 331 -34.74 4.24 -6.96
CA LEU A 331 -35.18 4.63 -8.30
C LEU A 331 -34.07 4.46 -9.35
N LEU A 332 -32.82 4.76 -9.00
CA LEU A 332 -31.66 4.58 -9.89
C LEU A 332 -31.45 3.12 -10.27
N ASP A 333 -31.56 2.22 -9.30
CA ASP A 333 -31.41 0.79 -9.53
C ASP A 333 -32.51 0.30 -10.47
N HIS A 334 -33.77 0.72 -10.26
CA HIS A 334 -34.89 0.37 -11.13
C HIS A 334 -34.77 0.93 -12.55
N LEU A 335 -34.29 2.17 -12.72
CA LEU A 335 -34.07 2.76 -14.05
C LEU A 335 -32.90 2.07 -14.76
N THR A 336 -31.84 1.70 -14.03
CA THR A 336 -30.69 0.96 -14.57
C THR A 336 -31.11 -0.44 -15.02
N ALA A 337 -31.89 -1.14 -14.19
CA ALA A 337 -32.48 -2.43 -14.53
C ALA A 337 -33.37 -2.34 -15.78
N ALA A 338 -34.25 -1.33 -15.87
CA ALA A 338 -35.10 -1.12 -17.03
C ALA A 338 -34.29 -0.87 -18.31
N ARG A 339 -33.24 -0.04 -18.24
CA ARG A 339 -32.34 0.23 -19.37
C ARG A 339 -31.66 -1.05 -19.84
N ASN A 340 -31.10 -1.82 -18.92
CA ASN A 340 -30.36 -3.04 -19.25
C ASN A 340 -31.29 -4.16 -19.73
N ALA A 341 -32.49 -4.31 -19.16
CA ALA A 341 -33.49 -5.24 -19.66
C ALA A 341 -33.93 -4.91 -21.09
N LEU A 342 -34.11 -3.63 -21.43
CA LEU A 342 -34.40 -3.21 -22.81
C LEU A 342 -33.22 -3.46 -23.75
N ARG A 343 -32.00 -3.07 -23.33
CA ARG A 343 -30.80 -3.16 -24.17
C ARG A 343 -30.39 -4.61 -24.46
N TYR A 344 -30.51 -5.50 -23.49
CA TYR A 344 -29.98 -6.87 -23.58
C TYR A 344 -31.07 -7.95 -23.67
N GLY A 345 -32.30 -7.65 -23.22
CA GLY A 345 -33.46 -8.54 -23.32
C GLY A 345 -34.51 -8.09 -24.34
N GLY A 346 -34.43 -6.87 -24.85
CA GLY A 346 -35.35 -6.32 -25.84
C GLY A 346 -36.66 -5.77 -25.25
N VAL A 347 -37.55 -5.35 -26.15
CA VAL A 347 -38.83 -4.69 -25.86
C VAL A 347 -39.75 -5.58 -25.01
N ASP A 348 -39.86 -6.86 -25.38
CA ASP A 348 -40.78 -7.79 -24.73
C ASP A 348 -40.37 -8.08 -23.29
N ARG A 349 -39.06 -8.18 -23.04
CA ARG A 349 -38.53 -8.39 -21.69
C ARG A 349 -38.81 -7.19 -20.79
N LEU A 350 -38.59 -5.96 -21.27
CA LEU A 350 -38.94 -4.76 -20.52
C LEU A 350 -40.45 -4.67 -20.27
N ARG A 351 -41.29 -5.03 -21.25
CA ARG A 351 -42.75 -5.08 -21.08
C ARG A 351 -43.16 -6.05 -19.97
N ALA A 352 -42.60 -7.26 -19.96
CA ALA A 352 -42.84 -8.24 -18.90
C ALA A 352 -42.47 -7.70 -17.50
N LEU A 353 -41.35 -6.99 -17.35
CA LEU A 353 -40.97 -6.38 -16.06
C LEU A 353 -41.98 -5.33 -15.56
N ILE A 354 -42.63 -4.61 -16.48
CA ILE A 354 -43.68 -3.64 -16.18
C ILE A 354 -44.95 -4.37 -15.75
N ASP A 355 -45.39 -5.35 -16.56
CA ASP A 355 -46.63 -6.09 -16.36
C ASP A 355 -46.60 -6.89 -15.05
N ASP A 356 -45.45 -7.49 -14.73
CA ASP A 356 -45.22 -8.22 -13.47
C ASP A 356 -45.04 -7.29 -12.25
N GLY A 357 -45.01 -5.98 -12.45
CA GLY A 357 -44.85 -4.99 -11.38
C GLY A 357 -43.50 -5.09 -10.65
N LEU A 358 -42.44 -5.51 -11.37
CA LEU A 358 -41.09 -5.63 -10.82
C LEU A 358 -40.36 -4.28 -10.72
N LEU A 359 -40.78 -3.31 -11.54
CA LEU A 359 -40.28 -1.94 -11.47
C LEU A 359 -41.06 -1.09 -10.47
N GLY A 360 -40.37 -0.22 -9.73
CA GLY A 360 -41.03 0.80 -8.92
C GLY A 360 -41.85 1.75 -9.79
N ARG A 361 -42.96 2.30 -9.25
CA ARG A 361 -43.95 3.13 -9.99
C ARG A 361 -43.31 4.25 -10.83
N GLY A 362 -42.27 4.91 -10.31
CA GLY A 362 -41.54 5.96 -11.04
C GLY A 362 -40.79 5.42 -12.26
N ALA A 363 -40.03 4.33 -12.08
CA ALA A 363 -39.28 3.71 -13.17
C ALA A 363 -40.21 3.07 -14.21
N ALA A 364 -41.29 2.42 -13.79
CA ALA A 364 -42.29 1.83 -14.69
C ALA A 364 -42.88 2.87 -15.66
N LYS A 365 -43.23 4.06 -15.16
CA LYS A 365 -43.72 5.17 -16.01
C LYS A 365 -42.71 5.62 -17.06
N VAL A 366 -41.42 5.64 -16.72
CA VAL A 366 -40.35 6.00 -17.67
C VAL A 366 -40.11 4.87 -18.67
N ALA A 367 -40.15 3.61 -18.21
CA ALA A 367 -40.00 2.43 -19.05
C ALA A 367 -41.12 2.31 -20.10
N VAL A 368 -42.38 2.62 -19.77
CA VAL A 368 -43.49 2.69 -20.74
C VAL A 368 -43.17 3.71 -21.85
N LYS A 369 -42.72 4.92 -21.48
CA LYS A 369 -42.31 5.93 -22.47
C LYS A 369 -41.12 5.47 -23.32
N ALA A 370 -40.20 4.70 -22.74
CA ALA A 370 -39.07 4.13 -23.48
C ALA A 370 -39.51 3.11 -24.54
N LEU A 371 -40.53 2.30 -24.25
CA LEU A 371 -41.11 1.35 -25.22
C LEU A 371 -41.80 2.07 -26.39
N GLU A 372 -42.34 3.27 -26.15
CA GLU A 372 -43.01 4.11 -27.15
C GLU A 372 -42.02 4.90 -28.05
N ALA A 373 -40.74 4.96 -27.68
CA ALA A 373 -39.73 5.82 -28.32
C ALA A 373 -39.24 5.34 -29.71
N GLY A 374 -39.84 4.30 -30.29
CA GLY A 374 -39.57 3.86 -31.67
C GLY A 374 -38.39 2.89 -31.85
N GLY A 375 -38.02 2.14 -30.80
CA GLY A 375 -37.03 1.05 -30.89
C GLY A 375 -36.14 0.93 -29.64
N VAL A 376 -35.34 -0.14 -29.57
CA VAL A 376 -34.46 -0.45 -28.43
C VAL A 376 -33.48 0.68 -28.15
N GLU A 377 -32.79 1.18 -29.18
CA GLU A 377 -31.78 2.24 -29.06
C GLU A 377 -32.37 3.57 -28.57
N ALA A 378 -33.51 4.00 -29.14
CA ALA A 378 -34.17 5.24 -28.75
C ALA A 378 -34.72 5.15 -27.32
N GLY A 379 -35.33 4.02 -26.95
CA GLY A 379 -35.79 3.78 -25.59
C GLY A 379 -34.64 3.70 -24.57
N ALA A 380 -33.53 3.06 -24.92
CA ALA A 380 -32.34 2.97 -24.07
C ALA A 380 -31.70 4.35 -23.85
N ARG A 381 -31.67 5.21 -24.88
CA ARG A 381 -31.26 6.62 -24.75
C ARG A 381 -32.17 7.39 -23.82
N LEU A 382 -33.50 7.27 -23.96
CA LEU A 382 -34.46 7.93 -23.06
C LEU A 382 -34.24 7.52 -21.59
N LEU A 383 -34.01 6.24 -21.33
CA LEU A 383 -33.71 5.74 -19.99
C LEU A 383 -32.35 6.25 -19.48
N THR A 384 -31.35 6.36 -20.36
CA THR A 384 -30.03 6.93 -20.03
C THR A 384 -30.14 8.41 -19.69
N ASP A 385 -30.82 9.21 -20.52
CA ASP A 385 -31.08 10.63 -20.24
C ASP A 385 -31.80 10.82 -18.89
N ARG A 386 -32.74 9.92 -18.57
CA ARG A 386 -33.40 9.96 -17.27
C ARG A 386 -32.46 9.59 -16.14
N LEU A 387 -31.64 8.55 -16.30
CA LEU A 387 -30.62 8.16 -15.32
C LEU A 387 -29.64 9.30 -15.07
N ASP A 388 -29.19 10.01 -16.10
CA ASP A 388 -28.22 11.10 -15.97
C ASP A 388 -28.81 12.28 -15.19
N ARG A 389 -30.09 12.60 -15.42
CA ARG A 389 -30.83 13.58 -14.58
C ARG A 389 -30.98 13.14 -13.13
N GLU A 390 -30.91 11.84 -12.87
CA GLU A 390 -31.01 11.28 -11.52
C GLU A 390 -29.62 11.05 -10.86
N ARG A 391 -28.55 11.01 -11.66
CA ARG A 391 -27.14 10.85 -11.27
C ARG A 391 -26.41 12.19 -11.35
N THR A 392 -26.91 13.22 -10.68
CA THR A 392 -26.22 14.51 -10.60
C THR A 392 -25.31 14.58 -9.38
N THR A 393 -24.24 15.37 -9.48
CA THR A 393 -23.36 15.67 -8.33
C THR A 393 -24.14 16.30 -7.18
N ALA A 394 -25.13 17.16 -7.46
CA ALA A 394 -26.00 17.74 -6.43
C ALA A 394 -26.73 16.68 -5.57
N ARG A 395 -27.09 15.54 -6.17
CA ARG A 395 -27.70 14.43 -5.44
C ARG A 395 -26.70 13.59 -4.66
N LEU A 396 -25.48 13.44 -5.18
CA LEU A 396 -24.38 12.86 -4.42
C LEU A 396 -24.12 13.68 -3.16
N VAL A 397 -24.01 15.01 -3.30
CA VAL A 397 -23.85 15.96 -2.19
C VAL A 397 -24.97 15.78 -1.16
N ALA A 398 -26.24 15.78 -1.58
CA ALA A 398 -27.38 15.59 -0.68
C ALA A 398 -27.31 14.26 0.09
N LYS A 399 -26.84 13.18 -0.56
CA LYS A 399 -26.65 11.88 0.10
C LYS A 399 -25.47 11.87 1.08
N LEU A 400 -24.36 12.50 0.70
CA LEU A 400 -23.18 12.62 1.58
C LEU A 400 -23.51 13.43 2.84
N ARG A 401 -24.31 14.49 2.73
CA ARG A 401 -24.80 15.25 3.91
C ARG A 401 -25.67 14.41 4.85
N GLY A 402 -26.40 13.44 4.31
CA GLY A 402 -27.19 12.50 5.12
C GLY A 402 -26.40 11.37 5.76
N CYS A 403 -25.09 11.28 5.52
CA CYS A 403 -24.24 10.23 6.11
C CYS A 403 -23.85 10.59 7.55
N ASP A 404 -23.84 9.59 8.42
CA ASP A 404 -23.46 9.69 9.83
C ASP A 404 -21.98 9.41 10.10
N GLY A 405 -21.23 8.98 9.08
CA GLY A 405 -19.78 8.93 9.12
C GLY A 405 -19.12 8.27 7.90
N SER A 406 -17.82 7.99 8.00
CA SER A 406 -16.98 7.51 6.90
C SER A 406 -17.51 6.23 6.26
N PHE A 407 -17.97 5.26 7.05
CA PHE A 407 -18.53 4.00 6.53
C PHE A 407 -19.81 4.22 5.69
N ALA A 408 -20.71 5.10 6.13
CA ALA A 408 -21.90 5.44 5.35
C ALA A 408 -21.53 6.20 4.07
N ALA A 409 -20.56 7.11 4.16
CA ALA A 409 -20.03 7.82 3.00
C ALA A 409 -19.40 6.87 1.97
N GLU A 410 -18.59 5.91 2.41
CA GLU A 410 -17.99 4.89 1.53
C GLU A 410 -19.06 4.08 0.79
N ARG A 411 -20.18 3.75 1.45
CA ARG A 411 -21.31 3.07 0.80
C ARG A 411 -21.99 3.95 -0.26
N VAL A 412 -22.05 5.26 -0.06
CA VAL A 412 -22.60 6.20 -1.05
C VAL A 412 -21.64 6.39 -2.22
N LEU A 413 -20.33 6.48 -1.96
CA LEU A 413 -19.28 6.69 -2.98
C LEU A 413 -19.12 5.50 -3.93
N VAL A 414 -19.59 4.32 -3.53
CA VAL A 414 -19.67 3.12 -4.37
C VAL A 414 -20.80 3.18 -5.41
N LEU A 415 -21.83 4.00 -5.16
CA LEU A 415 -22.91 4.21 -6.11
C LEU A 415 -22.40 4.98 -7.32
N PRO A 416 -23.02 4.81 -8.50
CA PRO A 416 -22.46 5.31 -9.75
C PRO A 416 -22.72 6.83 -9.91
N TYR A 417 -22.57 7.66 -8.89
CA TYR A 417 -22.68 9.12 -9.05
C TYR A 417 -21.42 9.69 -9.70
N PRO A 418 -21.54 10.67 -10.62
CA PRO A 418 -20.38 11.41 -11.07
C PRO A 418 -19.76 12.16 -9.88
N ARG A 419 -18.44 12.08 -9.77
CA ARG A 419 -17.64 12.85 -8.81
C ARG A 419 -17.08 14.07 -9.50
N ASP A 420 -17.93 15.05 -9.73
CA ASP A 420 -17.49 16.36 -10.20
C ASP A 420 -16.80 17.09 -9.03
N TRP A 421 -15.47 17.00 -9.01
CA TRP A 421 -14.64 17.49 -7.92
C TRP A 421 -14.76 19.00 -7.66
N PRO A 422 -14.71 19.88 -8.67
CA PRO A 422 -15.03 21.29 -8.50
C PRO A 422 -16.33 21.53 -7.73
N THR A 423 -17.43 20.88 -8.13
CA THR A 423 -18.73 20.99 -7.46
C THR A 423 -18.70 20.43 -6.03
N LEU A 424 -18.03 19.29 -5.79
CA LEU A 424 -17.92 18.71 -4.43
C LEU A 424 -17.14 19.62 -3.48
N ILE A 425 -16.06 20.24 -3.95
CA ILE A 425 -15.24 21.17 -3.18
C ILE A 425 -16.03 22.45 -2.90
N GLU A 426 -16.71 23.03 -3.89
CA GLU A 426 -17.57 24.20 -3.72
C GLU A 426 -18.69 23.94 -2.71
N GLU A 427 -19.37 22.79 -2.82
CA GLU A 427 -20.44 22.42 -1.90
C GLU A 427 -19.95 22.14 -0.48
N HIS A 428 -18.73 21.63 -0.31
CA HIS A 428 -18.09 21.50 1.00
C HIS A 428 -17.72 22.87 1.59
N ALA A 429 -17.19 23.79 0.78
CA ALA A 429 -16.85 25.14 1.22
C ALA A 429 -18.11 25.93 1.63
N ARG A 430 -19.22 25.75 0.91
CA ARG A 430 -20.51 26.39 1.19
C ARG A 430 -21.17 25.84 2.46
N GLU A 431 -21.17 24.52 2.64
CA GLU A 431 -21.75 23.84 3.79
C GLU A 431 -20.92 22.58 4.09
N PRO A 432 -19.99 22.66 5.05
CA PRO A 432 -19.04 21.58 5.31
C PRO A 432 -19.72 20.25 5.60
N PHE A 433 -19.32 19.23 4.85
CA PHE A 433 -19.59 17.83 5.22
C PHE A 433 -18.96 17.53 6.58
N ARG A 434 -19.50 16.53 7.27
CA ARG A 434 -18.89 16.00 8.49
C ARG A 434 -17.42 15.61 8.22
N PRO A 435 -16.49 15.79 9.17
CA PRO A 435 -15.06 15.55 8.93
C PRO A 435 -14.72 14.14 8.46
N ASP A 436 -15.38 13.13 9.03
CA ASP A 436 -15.23 11.72 8.67
C ASP A 436 -15.80 11.36 7.29
N VAL A 437 -16.92 12.00 6.92
CA VAL A 437 -17.50 11.91 5.57
C VAL A 437 -16.56 12.56 4.55
N TRP A 438 -16.08 13.77 4.82
CA TRP A 438 -15.16 14.46 3.91
C TRP A 438 -13.84 13.72 3.77
N GLN A 439 -13.32 13.12 4.84
CA GLN A 439 -12.16 12.25 4.77
C GLN A 439 -12.40 11.05 3.83
N ALA A 440 -13.54 10.36 3.93
CA ALA A 440 -13.85 9.26 3.02
C ALA A 440 -13.93 9.71 1.54
N VAL A 441 -14.42 10.93 1.29
CA VAL A 441 -14.48 11.55 -0.04
C VAL A 441 -13.08 11.94 -0.51
N ALA A 442 -12.34 12.75 0.25
CA ALA A 442 -11.08 13.33 -0.16
C ALA A 442 -9.93 12.31 -0.29
N PHE A 443 -10.04 11.12 0.29
CA PHE A 443 -9.10 10.02 0.11
C PHE A 443 -9.53 9.02 -0.99
N GLN A 444 -10.49 9.39 -1.85
CA GLN A 444 -10.76 8.62 -3.06
C GLN A 444 -9.55 8.68 -4.01
N PRO A 445 -9.24 7.60 -4.76
CA PRO A 445 -8.06 7.55 -5.63
C PRO A 445 -8.00 8.67 -6.67
N ASP A 446 -9.17 9.10 -7.17
CA ASP A 446 -9.35 10.16 -8.16
C ASP A 446 -9.54 11.55 -7.56
N ALA A 447 -9.44 11.70 -6.23
CA ALA A 447 -9.54 12.99 -5.57
C ALA A 447 -8.37 13.90 -5.93
N PRO A 448 -8.61 15.18 -6.29
CA PRO A 448 -7.54 16.14 -6.52
C PRO A 448 -6.80 16.39 -5.21
N ASP A 449 -5.49 16.59 -5.31
CA ASP A 449 -4.62 16.79 -4.14
C ASP A 449 -5.13 17.89 -3.21
N ALA A 450 -5.65 18.99 -3.77
CA ALA A 450 -6.19 20.11 -3.00
C ALA A 450 -7.34 19.68 -2.05
N ALA A 451 -8.19 18.73 -2.47
CA ALA A 451 -9.25 18.23 -1.62
C ALA A 451 -8.69 17.38 -0.48
N THR A 452 -7.69 16.54 -0.76
CA THR A 452 -7.05 15.69 0.26
C THR A 452 -6.23 16.52 1.26
N LEU A 453 -5.52 17.55 0.80
CA LEU A 453 -4.73 18.46 1.65
C LEU A 453 -5.60 19.28 2.60
N ALA A 454 -6.87 19.51 2.26
CA ALA A 454 -7.82 20.20 3.14
C ALA A 454 -8.31 19.32 4.30
N VAL A 455 -7.98 18.02 4.32
CA VAL A 455 -8.35 17.10 5.39
C VAL A 455 -7.19 16.92 6.36
N PRO A 456 -7.39 17.11 7.68
CA PRO A 456 -6.40 16.71 8.66
C PRO A 456 -6.05 15.22 8.47
N PRO A 457 -4.79 14.87 8.18
CA PRO A 457 -4.42 13.49 7.92
C PRO A 457 -4.73 12.63 9.15
N SER A 458 -5.53 11.58 8.97
CA SER A 458 -5.64 10.55 10.02
C SER A 458 -4.34 9.75 10.02
N PRO A 459 -3.62 9.69 11.15
CA PRO A 459 -2.29 9.08 11.22
C PRO A 459 -2.28 7.57 10.93
N HIS A 460 -3.45 6.91 10.86
CA HIS A 460 -3.56 5.45 10.90
C HIS A 460 -4.26 4.81 9.68
N SER A 461 -4.50 5.53 8.60
CA SER A 461 -5.18 4.94 7.43
C SER A 461 -4.20 4.47 6.34
N THR A 462 -4.40 3.25 5.83
CA THR A 462 -3.68 2.75 4.64
C THR A 462 -3.89 3.69 3.44
N LYS A 463 -5.07 4.30 3.34
CA LYS A 463 -5.41 5.30 2.32
C LYS A 463 -4.53 6.54 2.39
N ALA A 464 -4.10 6.96 3.59
CA ALA A 464 -3.17 8.08 3.73
C ALA A 464 -1.78 7.72 3.22
N ALA A 465 -1.28 6.52 3.52
CA ALA A 465 0.01 6.05 2.97
C ALA A 465 -0.02 5.97 1.43
N GLU A 466 -1.13 5.55 0.83
CA GLU A 466 -1.32 5.57 -0.62
C GLU A 466 -1.39 7.00 -1.18
N ALA A 467 -2.16 7.88 -0.53
CA ALA A 467 -2.29 9.27 -0.96
C ALA A 467 -0.96 10.03 -0.89
N ALA A 468 -0.10 9.71 0.09
CA ALA A 468 1.23 10.31 0.23
C ALA A 468 2.13 10.03 -0.98
N LEU A 469 1.88 8.97 -1.75
CA LEU A 469 2.66 8.60 -2.92
C LEU A 469 2.14 9.21 -4.23
N ARG A 470 1.09 10.05 -4.19
CA ARG A 470 0.51 10.67 -5.40
C ARG A 470 1.23 11.94 -5.84
N SER A 471 1.70 12.76 -4.90
CA SER A 471 2.39 14.02 -5.20
C SER A 471 3.27 14.50 -4.06
N PRO A 472 4.24 15.39 -4.33
CA PRO A 472 5.11 15.96 -3.29
C PRO A 472 4.34 16.70 -2.19
N ALA A 473 3.27 17.43 -2.56
CA ALA A 473 2.48 18.18 -1.58
C ALA A 473 1.76 17.25 -0.59
N LEU A 474 1.19 16.15 -1.10
CA LEU A 474 0.57 15.14 -0.27
C LEU A 474 1.58 14.35 0.55
N ALA A 475 2.75 14.05 -0.02
CA ALA A 475 3.83 13.40 0.71
C ALA A 475 4.22 14.22 1.95
N ARG A 476 4.52 15.51 1.77
CA ARG A 476 4.87 16.43 2.88
C ARG A 476 3.74 16.50 3.92
N SER A 477 2.52 16.80 3.47
CA SER A 477 1.37 16.98 4.36
C SER A 477 1.06 15.71 5.13
N ILE A 478 1.06 14.53 4.51
CA ILE A 478 0.70 13.29 5.20
C ILE A 478 1.84 12.81 6.09
N LEU A 479 3.09 12.83 5.61
CA LEU A 479 4.24 12.37 6.39
C LEU A 479 4.57 13.28 7.57
N ALA A 480 4.18 14.55 7.52
CA ALA A 480 4.30 15.46 8.65
C ALA A 480 3.47 15.00 9.87
N TRP A 481 2.37 14.29 9.65
CA TRP A 481 1.44 13.89 10.71
C TRP A 481 1.31 12.36 10.88
N ALA A 482 1.83 11.58 9.93
CA ALA A 482 1.58 10.15 9.88
C ALA A 482 2.29 9.37 11.00
N THR A 483 1.51 8.50 11.65
CA THR A 483 2.02 7.43 12.51
C THR A 483 1.68 6.09 11.84
N PRO A 484 2.46 5.67 10.83
CA PRO A 484 2.01 4.61 9.95
C PRO A 484 1.77 3.30 10.70
N VAL A 485 0.74 2.61 10.24
CA VAL A 485 0.38 1.26 10.69
C VAL A 485 1.55 0.33 10.38
N GLY A 486 2.11 -0.34 11.40
CA GLY A 486 3.24 -1.27 11.24
C GLY A 486 4.56 -0.83 11.89
N GLY A 487 4.57 0.25 12.68
CA GLY A 487 5.74 0.68 13.46
C GLY A 487 6.87 1.28 12.63
N SER A 488 8.07 1.38 13.21
CA SER A 488 9.22 2.08 12.60
C SER A 488 9.64 1.54 11.23
N GLY A 489 9.44 0.24 10.99
CA GLY A 489 9.78 -0.39 9.72
C GLY A 489 8.85 0.00 8.55
N GLY A 490 7.54 0.12 8.81
CA GLY A 490 6.57 0.58 7.81
C GLY A 490 6.80 2.04 7.42
N TRP A 491 7.12 2.89 8.39
CA TRP A 491 7.48 4.29 8.16
C TRP A 491 8.76 4.44 7.32
N THR A 492 9.82 3.72 7.67
CA THR A 492 11.10 3.75 6.93
C THR A 492 10.90 3.34 5.47
N ALA A 493 10.11 2.29 5.22
CA ALA A 493 9.83 1.84 3.85
C ALA A 493 9.02 2.85 3.03
N LEU A 494 8.08 3.55 3.67
CA LEU A 494 7.33 4.63 3.04
C LEU A 494 8.24 5.83 2.73
N MET A 495 9.14 6.20 3.64
CA MET A 495 10.13 7.26 3.44
C MET A 495 11.10 6.94 2.31
N ASP A 496 11.71 5.74 2.32
CA ASP A 496 12.59 5.27 1.24
C ASP A 496 11.87 5.37 -0.10
N ARG A 497 10.60 4.93 -0.17
CA ARG A 497 9.80 5.00 -1.39
C ARG A 497 9.49 6.43 -1.83
N ALA A 498 9.09 7.30 -0.91
CA ALA A 498 8.77 8.69 -1.23
C ALA A 498 10.01 9.45 -1.74
N ILE A 499 11.19 9.17 -1.21
CA ILE A 499 12.45 9.75 -1.68
C ILE A 499 12.88 9.16 -3.03
N GLU A 500 12.78 7.83 -3.22
CA GLU A 500 13.03 7.17 -4.50
C GLU A 500 12.16 7.74 -5.62
N ASP A 501 10.88 8.00 -5.35
CA ASP A 501 9.91 8.57 -6.29
C ASP A 501 10.05 10.10 -6.43
N GLY A 502 11.02 10.73 -5.75
CA GLY A 502 11.29 12.17 -5.83
C GLY A 502 10.23 13.06 -5.16
N LEU A 503 9.39 12.49 -4.29
CA LEU A 503 8.31 13.19 -3.60
C LEU A 503 8.78 13.92 -2.34
N ILE A 504 9.90 13.46 -1.75
CA ILE A 504 10.52 13.99 -0.53
C ILE A 504 12.01 14.16 -0.76
N THR A 505 12.56 15.28 -0.30
CA THR A 505 13.98 15.63 -0.38
C THR A 505 14.65 15.61 1.00
N GLY A 506 15.98 15.76 1.03
CA GLY A 506 16.71 15.95 2.28
C GLY A 506 16.27 17.20 3.04
N HIS A 507 15.87 18.26 2.34
CA HIS A 507 15.32 19.47 2.95
C HIS A 507 13.98 19.17 3.64
N ASP A 508 13.09 18.45 2.97
CA ASP A 508 11.77 18.09 3.52
C ASP A 508 11.90 17.24 4.80
N LEU A 509 12.90 16.34 4.88
CA LEU A 509 13.20 15.54 6.08
C LEU A 509 13.46 16.40 7.33
N VAL A 510 14.01 17.60 7.14
CA VAL A 510 14.42 18.50 8.22
C VAL A 510 13.33 19.51 8.55
N HIS A 511 12.65 20.03 7.53
CA HIS A 511 11.74 21.17 7.67
C HIS A 511 10.26 20.79 7.70
N GLU A 512 9.86 19.69 7.04
CA GLU A 512 8.44 19.34 6.82
C GLU A 512 7.99 18.15 7.67
N ILE A 513 8.89 17.20 7.99
CA ILE A 513 8.54 16.00 8.73
C ILE A 513 8.35 16.31 10.22
N GLY A 514 7.09 16.29 10.66
CA GLY A 514 6.63 16.61 12.01
C GLY A 514 6.82 15.56 13.10
N THR A 515 7.81 14.69 12.95
CA THR A 515 8.22 13.74 14.00
C THR A 515 9.75 13.77 14.10
N PRO A 516 10.31 14.70 14.90
CA PRO A 516 11.72 15.04 14.83
C PRO A 516 12.59 13.88 15.32
N ASP A 517 12.12 13.12 16.31
CA ASP A 517 12.75 11.88 16.79
C ASP A 517 12.89 10.83 15.67
N ARG A 518 11.85 10.65 14.86
CA ARG A 518 11.84 9.69 13.74
C ARG A 518 12.68 10.16 12.58
N ALA A 519 12.61 11.43 12.22
CA ALA A 519 13.44 12.03 11.18
C ALA A 519 14.93 11.92 11.55
N LEU A 520 15.30 12.28 12.78
CA LEU A 520 16.67 12.13 13.28
C LEU A 520 17.13 10.67 13.28
N ARG A 521 16.26 9.75 13.73
CA ARG A 521 16.54 8.31 13.68
C ARG A 521 16.73 7.80 12.26
N TYR A 522 15.89 8.22 11.32
CA TYR A 522 15.98 7.86 9.90
C TYR A 522 17.32 8.29 9.31
N VAL A 523 17.69 9.56 9.53
CA VAL A 523 18.95 10.12 9.05
C VAL A 523 20.13 9.37 9.67
N ALA A 524 20.11 9.12 10.98
CA ALA A 524 21.17 8.39 11.68
C ALA A 524 21.34 6.95 11.16
N GLU A 525 20.24 6.22 10.97
CA GLU A 525 20.27 4.87 10.37
C GLU A 525 20.75 4.93 8.90
N GLY A 526 20.29 5.91 8.14
CA GLY A 526 20.67 6.06 6.74
C GLY A 526 22.16 6.37 6.54
N LEU A 527 22.78 7.13 7.45
CA LEU A 527 24.21 7.47 7.36
C LEU A 527 25.13 6.26 7.51
N VAL A 528 24.70 5.23 8.23
CA VAL A 528 25.50 4.01 8.47
C VAL A 528 25.14 2.87 7.52
N ARG A 529 24.00 2.97 6.80
CA ARG A 529 23.57 1.98 5.81
C ARG A 529 24.31 2.13 4.49
N VAL A 530 25.00 1.06 4.07
CA VAL A 530 25.77 1.04 2.82
C VAL A 530 24.91 0.78 1.58
N ASP A 531 23.71 0.24 1.75
CA ASP A 531 22.83 -0.30 0.70
C ASP A 531 21.81 0.67 0.12
N LEU A 532 21.77 1.89 0.65
CA LEU A 532 20.77 2.87 0.26
C LEU A 532 20.83 3.15 -1.25
N PRO A 533 19.67 3.17 -1.93
CA PRO A 533 19.57 3.72 -3.28
C PRO A 533 20.18 5.13 -3.34
N VAL A 534 20.72 5.50 -4.51
CA VAL A 534 21.39 6.81 -4.69
C VAL A 534 20.49 7.98 -4.26
N PRO A 535 19.21 8.07 -4.66
CA PRO A 535 18.35 9.17 -4.21
C PRO A 535 18.22 9.26 -2.69
N VAL A 536 18.03 8.13 -2.02
CA VAL A 536 17.89 8.05 -0.56
C VAL A 536 19.18 8.45 0.15
N ARG A 537 20.32 7.96 -0.33
CA ARG A 537 21.64 8.31 0.22
C ARG A 537 21.93 9.80 0.10
N THR A 538 21.59 10.40 -1.04
CA THR A 538 21.74 11.85 -1.26
C THR A 538 20.84 12.62 -0.30
N ALA A 539 19.55 12.29 -0.23
CA ALA A 539 18.61 12.97 0.68
C ALA A 539 19.04 12.88 2.15
N VAL A 540 19.52 11.71 2.61
CA VAL A 540 20.03 11.54 3.98
C VAL A 540 21.27 12.41 4.24
N ARG A 541 22.19 12.51 3.28
CA ARG A 541 23.39 13.36 3.40
C ARG A 541 23.03 14.84 3.42
N ASP A 542 22.11 15.26 2.55
CA ASP A 542 21.63 16.64 2.48
C ASP A 542 20.90 17.02 3.77
N ALA A 543 20.04 16.14 4.29
CA ALA A 543 19.38 16.33 5.58
C ALA A 543 20.39 16.46 6.73
N PHE A 544 21.41 15.59 6.76
CA PHE A 544 22.45 15.65 7.78
C PHE A 544 23.28 16.94 7.71
N ALA A 545 23.64 17.38 6.50
CA ALA A 545 24.35 18.65 6.30
C ALA A 545 23.50 19.84 6.76
N GLU A 546 22.21 19.83 6.45
CA GLU A 546 21.27 20.87 6.86
C GLU A 546 21.06 20.90 8.38
N ILE A 547 20.87 19.74 9.03
CA ILE A 547 20.80 19.63 10.49
C ILE A 547 22.07 20.19 11.14
N THR A 548 23.25 19.85 10.59
CA THR A 548 24.54 20.35 11.07
C THR A 548 24.59 21.86 11.00
N ARG A 549 24.23 22.44 9.84
CA ARG A 549 24.19 23.89 9.63
C ARG A 549 23.25 24.58 10.61
N LEU A 550 22.00 24.12 10.73
CA LEU A 550 21.01 24.68 11.67
C LEU A 550 21.48 24.59 13.12
N THR A 551 22.12 23.48 13.51
CA THR A 551 22.64 23.29 14.87
C THR A 551 23.77 24.28 15.17
N VAL A 552 24.71 24.47 14.22
CA VAL A 552 25.80 25.46 14.34
C VAL A 552 25.22 26.87 14.44
N ASP A 553 24.32 27.24 13.52
CA ASP A 553 23.75 28.58 13.42
C ASP A 553 22.89 28.95 14.64
N ALA A 554 22.07 28.01 15.14
CA ALA A 554 21.10 28.29 16.19
C ALA A 554 21.61 28.03 17.62
N LEU A 555 22.48 27.04 17.82
CA LEU A 555 22.91 26.64 19.16
C LEU A 555 24.34 27.09 19.48
N GLY A 556 25.22 27.12 18.48
CA GLY A 556 26.66 27.35 18.69
C GLY A 556 27.21 26.47 19.83
N THR A 557 27.97 27.08 20.73
CA THR A 557 28.46 26.45 21.98
C THR A 557 27.68 26.90 23.23
N GLY A 558 26.47 27.46 23.06
CA GLY A 558 25.69 28.02 24.17
C GLY A 558 25.01 26.95 25.03
N ASP A 559 25.43 26.82 26.29
CA ASP A 559 24.94 25.76 27.21
C ASP A 559 23.41 25.74 27.34
N ARG A 560 22.77 26.91 27.55
CA ARG A 560 21.31 27.00 27.71
C ARG A 560 20.54 26.45 26.50
N ALA A 561 21.01 26.72 25.28
CA ALA A 561 20.36 26.26 24.06
C ALA A 561 20.47 24.73 23.93
N TRP A 562 21.64 24.17 24.23
CA TRP A 562 21.86 22.72 24.26
C TRP A 562 21.02 22.02 25.33
N GLN A 563 20.96 22.53 26.56
CA GLN A 563 20.13 21.93 27.62
C GLN A 563 18.64 21.91 27.23
N ARG A 564 18.13 22.96 26.57
CA ARG A 564 16.75 22.99 26.07
C ARG A 564 16.51 21.98 24.96
N LEU A 565 17.42 21.86 24.00
CA LEU A 565 17.33 20.83 22.96
C LEU A 565 17.26 19.44 23.58
N PHE A 566 18.10 19.16 24.58
CA PHE A 566 18.09 17.85 25.26
C PHE A 566 16.80 17.61 26.05
N GLY A 567 16.31 18.63 26.76
CA GLY A 567 15.02 18.57 27.46
C GLY A 567 13.87 18.28 26.49
N ALA A 568 13.80 19.00 25.37
CA ALA A 568 12.80 18.83 24.33
C ALA A 568 12.83 17.42 23.71
N LEU A 569 14.01 16.92 23.35
CA LEU A 569 14.19 15.57 22.78
C LEU A 569 13.79 14.43 23.74
N THR A 570 13.87 14.68 25.05
CA THR A 570 13.56 13.68 26.09
C THR A 570 12.17 13.86 26.70
N GLY A 571 11.39 14.84 26.25
CA GLY A 571 10.06 15.15 26.79
C GLY A 571 10.11 15.72 28.22
N HIS A 572 11.23 16.35 28.59
CA HIS A 572 11.44 16.98 29.90
C HIS A 572 11.46 18.51 29.86
N ASP A 573 11.16 19.10 28.71
CA ASP A 573 10.94 20.54 28.56
C ASP A 573 9.44 20.81 28.40
N ASP A 574 8.79 21.29 29.47
CA ASP A 574 7.36 21.60 29.49
C ASP A 574 6.98 22.73 28.52
N GLN A 575 7.95 23.53 28.05
CA GLN A 575 7.74 24.58 27.05
C GLN A 575 7.80 24.04 25.61
N TRP A 576 8.22 22.78 25.42
CA TRP A 576 8.22 22.06 24.16
C TRP A 576 7.15 20.96 24.16
N ALA A 577 5.96 21.29 23.69
CA ALA A 577 4.85 20.36 23.55
C ALA A 577 4.21 20.47 22.15
N PRO A 578 4.96 20.26 21.05
CA PRO A 578 4.33 20.31 19.75
C PRO A 578 3.44 19.07 19.57
N ASP A 579 2.20 19.30 19.15
CA ASP A 579 1.43 18.25 18.49
C ASP A 579 2.20 17.81 17.23
N ASN A 580 2.11 16.53 16.84
CA ASN A 580 2.74 16.06 15.58
C ASN A 580 2.34 16.99 14.42
N GLY A 581 3.22 17.21 13.44
CA GLY A 581 2.95 18.12 12.32
C GLY A 581 4.14 19.03 11.99
N PRO A 582 4.08 19.90 10.97
CA PRO A 582 5.21 20.72 10.53
C PRO A 582 5.83 21.58 11.65
N ASP A 583 5.02 22.01 12.61
CA ASP A 583 5.44 22.76 13.81
C ASP A 583 6.25 21.92 14.81
N ALA A 584 6.38 20.62 14.55
CA ALA A 584 7.21 19.67 15.30
C ALA A 584 8.45 19.21 14.49
N SER A 585 8.82 19.87 13.39
CA SER A 585 9.95 19.42 12.56
C SER A 585 11.31 19.55 13.26
N VAL A 586 12.35 18.92 12.69
CA VAL A 586 13.72 19.00 13.22
C VAL A 586 14.22 20.44 13.21
N ALA A 587 13.92 21.20 12.16
CA ALA A 587 14.26 22.62 12.08
C ALA A 587 13.57 23.44 13.17
N VAL A 588 12.27 23.20 13.42
CA VAL A 588 11.51 23.92 14.46
C VAL A 588 12.05 23.58 15.85
N LEU A 589 12.39 22.31 16.10
CA LEU A 589 13.04 21.88 17.34
C LEU A 589 14.36 22.60 17.60
N ILE A 590 15.24 22.65 16.60
CA ILE A 590 16.54 23.34 16.70
C ILE A 590 16.34 24.84 16.90
N GLY A 591 15.44 25.45 16.13
CA GLY A 591 15.09 26.87 16.27
C GLY A 591 14.48 27.20 17.64
N TYR A 592 13.62 26.33 18.16
CA TYR A 592 13.05 26.46 19.51
C TYR A 592 14.15 26.50 20.58
N ALA A 593 15.10 25.57 20.50
CA ALA A 593 16.19 25.48 21.45
C ALA A 593 17.13 26.70 21.38
N GLY A 594 17.39 27.22 20.18
CA GLY A 594 18.24 28.39 19.95
C GLY A 594 17.63 29.75 20.30
N ARG A 595 16.30 29.84 20.51
CA ARG A 595 15.66 31.11 20.90
C ARG A 595 16.15 31.56 22.28
N GLU A 596 16.75 32.75 22.37
CA GLU A 596 16.92 33.42 23.65
C GLU A 596 15.53 33.74 24.23
N LEU A 597 15.20 33.14 25.37
CA LEU A 597 14.06 33.61 26.15
C LEU A 597 14.44 35.01 26.63
N ARG A 598 13.85 36.05 26.02
CA ARG A 598 13.82 37.37 26.62
C ARG A 598 13.24 37.19 28.01
N VAL A 599 14.10 37.30 29.01
CA VAL A 599 13.65 37.44 30.39
C VAL A 599 12.92 38.77 30.38
N GLU A 600 11.59 38.73 30.42
CA GLU A 600 10.83 39.91 30.84
C GLU A 600 11.26 40.15 32.29
N GLU A 601 12.23 41.03 32.47
CA GLU A 601 12.60 41.58 33.77
C GLU A 601 11.37 42.36 34.27
N GLY A 602 10.58 41.69 35.11
CA GLY A 602 9.52 42.30 35.92
C GLY A 602 10.05 42.77 37.26
#